data_AF-A0AAV9Q204-F1
#
_entry.id   AF-A0AAV9Q204-F1
#
_cell.length_a   1.000
_cell.length_b   1.000
_cell.length_c   1.000
_cell.angle_alpha   90.00
_cell.angle_beta   90.00
_cell.angle_gamma   90.00
#
_symmetry.space_group_name_H-M   'P 1'
#
loop_
_entity.id
_entity.type
_entity.pdbx_description
1 polymer ?
#
loop_
_entity_poly.entity_id
_entity_poly.type
_entity_poly.pdbx_seq_one_letter_code
_entity_poly.pdbx_strand_id
1 'polypeptide(L)'
;MNKLDELKHNLTEEKLQNEKPSNGTVSRGPSPNRGQSLRDVDAVGPDAEDKREWQKKRGIDRSKQVKLVKLCHMRYQHPDLNKITTFLRDFGMHVTKKGDGERWFRGYGPDQYVYYAKQGPKKYLGGAFEVESREDLEKALKIPGATVLSDGIEEMKDAPGGGYIVTIADPEGFPINFVHGQAEVKEERAKPAKLMLNDEVDKPRQKAFQRFDPGPAEVHKLGHFGLNVENFPAQMAWYTQNFNIVPSDILYVPLDKIDPETNQPVRKEVALFGHIDRGQDLVDHHTFFMTTLTPGVEKHVHHSSFEVHDFDTQALGHQWLVEKKYTPVWGVGRHILGSQIFDYWWDINGFMVEHYADGDLVNIDTPMGFGPAGHEGLAVWGPDVPTEFLE
;
A
#
# COMPACT_ATOMS: atom_id res chain seq x y z
N MET A 1 -22.86 -20.67 14.72
CA MET A 1 -21.59 -20.57 15.47
C MET A 1 -20.77 -21.78 15.05
N ASN A 2 -19.93 -21.61 14.03
CA ASN A 2 -18.95 -22.63 13.67
C ASN A 2 -17.64 -22.20 14.31
N LYS A 3 -16.96 -23.14 14.98
CA LYS A 3 -15.71 -22.88 15.69
C LYS A 3 -14.60 -22.68 14.66
N LEU A 4 -13.64 -21.81 14.97
CA LEU A 4 -12.48 -21.49 14.13
C LEU A 4 -11.65 -22.75 13.74
N ASP A 5 -11.80 -23.83 14.49
CA ASP A 5 -11.15 -25.12 14.26
C ASP A 5 -11.68 -25.87 13.01
N GLU A 6 -12.84 -25.49 12.46
CA GLU A 6 -13.46 -26.12 11.28
C GLU A 6 -12.96 -25.57 9.94
N LEU A 7 -12.13 -24.51 9.94
CA LEU A 7 -11.55 -23.91 8.72
C LEU A 7 -10.20 -24.51 8.31
N LYS A 8 -9.70 -25.52 9.04
CA LYS A 8 -8.48 -26.24 8.67
C LYS A 8 -8.77 -27.31 7.62
N HIS A 9 -9.10 -26.88 6.40
CA HIS A 9 -8.98 -27.80 5.26
C HIS A 9 -7.49 -27.91 4.93
N ASN A 10 -6.79 -28.78 5.65
CA ASN A 10 -5.40 -29.12 5.36
C ASN A 10 -5.38 -30.01 4.10
N LEU A 11 -5.49 -29.37 2.93
CA LEU A 11 -5.44 -30.02 1.61
C LEU A 11 -4.16 -30.88 1.43
N THR A 12 -3.13 -30.62 2.22
CA THR A 12 -1.87 -31.37 2.22
C THR A 12 -2.01 -32.76 2.85
N GLU A 13 -2.69 -32.89 3.99
CA GLU A 13 -2.83 -34.18 4.69
C GLU A 13 -3.81 -35.12 3.97
N GLU A 14 -4.87 -34.57 3.39
CA GLU A 14 -5.86 -35.37 2.65
C GLU A 14 -5.34 -35.87 1.29
N LYS A 15 -4.44 -35.09 0.65
CA LYS A 15 -3.67 -35.56 -0.52
C LYS A 15 -2.71 -36.70 -0.15
N LEU A 16 -2.04 -36.60 0.99
CA LEU A 16 -1.07 -37.60 1.44
C LEU A 16 -1.73 -38.93 1.86
N GLN A 17 -2.96 -38.92 2.39
CA GLN A 17 -3.66 -40.15 2.79
C GLN A 17 -4.28 -40.94 1.63
N ASN A 18 -4.57 -40.29 0.50
CA ASN A 18 -5.22 -40.93 -0.65
C ASN A 18 -4.24 -41.52 -1.69
N GLU A 19 -2.94 -41.23 -1.58
CA GLU A 19 -1.92 -41.84 -2.44
C GLU A 19 -1.51 -43.23 -1.92
N LYS A 20 -2.17 -44.29 -2.40
CA LYS A 20 -1.64 -45.65 -2.27
C LYS A 20 -0.26 -45.71 -2.97
N PRO A 21 0.78 -46.24 -2.32
CA PRO A 21 2.11 -46.28 -2.90
C PRO A 21 2.10 -47.18 -4.13
N SER A 22 2.22 -46.60 -5.32
CA SER A 22 2.48 -47.36 -6.53
C SER A 22 3.92 -47.90 -6.45
N ASN A 23 4.07 -49.19 -6.73
CA ASN A 23 5.37 -49.85 -6.82
C ASN A 23 6.25 -49.12 -7.84
N GLY A 24 7.28 -48.41 -7.35
CA GLY A 24 8.26 -47.70 -8.19
C GLY A 24 8.36 -46.20 -7.95
N THR A 25 8.16 -45.71 -6.72
CA THR A 25 8.33 -44.28 -6.39
C THR A 25 9.80 -43.88 -6.55
N VAL A 26 10.15 -43.37 -7.72
CA VAL A 26 11.42 -42.65 -7.93
C VAL A 26 11.31 -41.37 -7.11
N SER A 27 12.06 -41.29 -6.01
CA SER A 27 12.22 -40.05 -5.25
C SER A 27 12.83 -39.01 -6.19
N ARG A 28 12.01 -38.11 -6.72
CA ARG A 28 12.49 -36.90 -7.40
C ARG A 28 12.89 -35.93 -6.30
N GLY A 29 14.15 -35.51 -6.31
CA GLY A 29 14.61 -34.43 -5.42
C GLY A 29 13.81 -33.14 -5.68
N PRO A 30 13.85 -32.18 -4.74
CA PRO A 30 13.17 -30.91 -4.92
C PRO A 30 13.71 -30.16 -6.14
N SER A 31 12.82 -29.53 -6.91
CA SER A 31 13.21 -28.61 -7.97
C SER A 31 13.82 -27.34 -7.35
N PRO A 32 14.86 -26.74 -7.96
CA PRO A 32 15.38 -25.46 -7.50
C PRO A 32 14.35 -24.35 -7.66
N ASN A 33 14.45 -23.30 -6.84
CA ASN A 33 13.67 -22.08 -7.02
C ASN A 33 14.00 -21.41 -8.36
N ARG A 34 13.03 -20.68 -8.92
CA ARG A 34 13.18 -19.90 -10.16
C ARG A 34 12.36 -18.63 -10.04
N GLY A 35 12.89 -17.52 -10.53
CA GLY A 35 12.20 -16.24 -10.62
C GLY A 35 12.52 -15.57 -11.96
N GLN A 36 11.59 -14.77 -12.46
CA GLN A 36 11.74 -13.98 -13.69
C GLN A 36 10.77 -12.81 -13.67
N SER A 37 11.10 -11.72 -14.35
CA SER A 37 10.13 -10.67 -14.67
C SER A 37 9.18 -11.20 -15.75
N LEU A 38 7.88 -11.20 -15.46
CA LEU A 38 6.83 -11.54 -16.40
C LEU A 38 6.29 -10.26 -17.04
N ARG A 39 5.67 -10.39 -18.22
CA ARG A 39 4.81 -9.30 -18.71
C ARG A 39 3.57 -9.23 -17.84
N ASP A 40 3.02 -8.03 -17.68
CA ASP A 40 1.80 -7.78 -16.92
C ASP A 40 0.65 -8.73 -17.25
N VAL A 41 0.32 -8.91 -18.54
CA VAL A 41 -0.74 -9.83 -19.00
C VAL A 41 -0.49 -11.28 -18.59
N ASP A 42 0.78 -11.69 -18.52
CA ASP A 42 1.17 -13.06 -18.15
C ASP A 42 1.17 -13.22 -16.62
N ALA A 43 1.52 -12.17 -15.88
CA ALA A 43 1.52 -12.14 -14.43
C ALA A 43 0.11 -12.12 -13.83
N VAL A 44 -0.79 -11.30 -14.40
CA VAL A 44 -2.20 -11.21 -13.98
C VAL A 44 -2.98 -12.48 -14.34
N GLY A 45 -2.65 -13.10 -15.48
CA GLY A 45 -3.22 -14.37 -15.89
C GLY A 45 -4.60 -14.27 -16.56
N PRO A 46 -5.32 -15.40 -16.70
CA PRO A 46 -6.50 -15.49 -17.57
C PRO A 46 -7.76 -14.81 -17.02
N ASP A 47 -7.81 -14.55 -15.70
CA ASP A 47 -8.93 -13.90 -15.03
C ASP A 47 -8.88 -12.36 -15.15
N ALA A 48 -8.01 -11.83 -16.01
CA ALA A 48 -7.81 -10.40 -16.17
C ALA A 48 -8.99 -9.69 -16.85
N GLU A 49 -9.19 -8.41 -16.51
CA GLU A 49 -10.21 -7.56 -17.12
C GLU A 49 -9.64 -6.22 -17.59
N ASP A 50 -10.09 -5.73 -18.74
CA ASP A 50 -9.77 -4.37 -19.21
C ASP A 50 -10.38 -3.31 -18.29
N LYS A 51 -9.57 -2.34 -17.86
CA LYS A 51 -9.97 -1.30 -16.92
C LYS A 51 -11.10 -0.42 -17.43
N ARG A 52 -11.15 -0.12 -18.73
CA ARG A 52 -12.21 0.73 -19.32
C ARG A 52 -13.52 -0.04 -19.42
N GLU A 53 -13.49 -1.31 -19.80
CA GLU A 53 -14.69 -2.14 -19.78
C GLU A 53 -15.20 -2.37 -18.33
N TRP A 54 -14.32 -2.58 -17.35
CA TRP A 54 -14.70 -2.65 -15.93
C TRP A 54 -15.41 -1.36 -15.46
N GLN A 55 -14.83 -0.20 -15.75
CA GLN A 55 -15.41 1.11 -15.41
C GLN A 55 -16.79 1.31 -16.06
N LYS A 56 -16.91 0.94 -17.34
CA LYS A 56 -18.15 1.03 -18.12
C LYS A 56 -19.24 0.13 -17.57
N LYS A 57 -18.94 -1.13 -17.21
CA LYS A 57 -19.88 -2.06 -16.56
C LYS A 57 -20.43 -1.50 -15.24
N ARG A 58 -19.62 -0.71 -14.52
CA ARG A 58 -20.01 -0.06 -13.26
C ARG A 58 -20.58 1.35 -13.45
N GLY A 59 -20.76 1.82 -14.69
CA GLY A 59 -21.34 3.13 -14.98
C GLY A 59 -20.49 4.32 -14.49
N ILE A 60 -19.17 4.14 -14.37
CA ILE A 60 -18.27 5.17 -13.87
C ILE A 60 -18.11 6.29 -14.91
N ASP A 61 -18.54 7.50 -14.55
CA ASP A 61 -18.39 8.70 -15.36
C ASP A 61 -17.11 9.44 -14.96
N ARG A 62 -16.02 9.16 -15.68
CA ARG A 62 -14.69 9.73 -15.43
C ARG A 62 -14.65 11.26 -15.53
N SER A 63 -15.61 11.90 -16.19
CA SER A 63 -15.65 13.37 -16.30
C SER A 63 -16.06 14.05 -14.98
N LYS A 64 -16.75 13.31 -14.10
CA LYS A 64 -17.23 13.78 -12.80
C LYS A 64 -16.26 13.53 -11.66
N GLN A 65 -15.27 12.66 -11.86
CA GLN A 65 -14.25 12.36 -10.86
C GLN A 65 -13.40 13.61 -10.54
N VAL A 66 -13.05 13.73 -9.26
CA VAL A 66 -11.93 14.56 -8.79
C VAL A 66 -10.65 13.95 -9.36
N LYS A 67 -9.82 14.78 -10.01
CA LYS A 67 -8.59 14.32 -10.65
C LYS A 67 -7.42 14.35 -9.66
N LEU A 68 -7.08 13.17 -9.15
CA LEU A 68 -5.88 12.94 -8.34
C LEU A 68 -4.64 12.87 -9.25
N VAL A 69 -3.54 13.38 -8.73
CA VAL A 69 -2.21 13.36 -9.36
C VAL A 69 -1.35 12.30 -8.70
N LYS A 70 -1.20 12.38 -7.37
CA LYS A 70 -0.42 11.45 -6.55
C LYS A 70 -0.87 11.48 -5.09
N LEU A 71 -0.47 10.48 -4.32
CA LEU A 71 -0.50 10.53 -2.86
C LEU A 71 0.75 11.26 -2.35
N CYS A 72 0.57 12.25 -1.47
CA CYS A 72 1.66 13.13 -1.04
C CYS A 72 2.13 12.82 0.38
N HIS A 73 1.20 12.77 1.32
CA HIS A 73 1.54 12.57 2.73
C HIS A 73 0.44 11.93 3.56
N MET A 74 0.84 11.34 4.67
CA MET A 74 -0.09 10.89 5.72
C MET A 74 -0.22 11.92 6.83
N ARG A 75 -1.39 11.96 7.47
CA ARG A 75 -1.68 12.84 8.60
C ARG A 75 -2.10 12.03 9.82
N TYR A 76 -1.44 12.24 10.95
CA TYR A 76 -1.72 11.56 12.20
C TYR A 76 -1.64 12.50 13.41
N GLN A 77 -2.36 12.15 14.48
CA GLN A 77 -2.18 12.73 15.80
C GLN A 77 -1.43 11.76 16.72
N HIS A 78 -0.47 12.30 17.47
CA HIS A 78 0.31 11.57 18.46
C HIS A 78 0.29 12.28 19.82
N PRO A 79 0.19 11.53 20.94
CA PRO A 79 0.20 12.13 22.27
C PRO A 79 1.47 12.92 22.59
N ASP A 80 2.62 12.48 22.07
CA ASP A 80 3.94 13.08 22.32
C ASP A 80 4.73 13.20 21.02
N LEU A 81 4.85 14.43 20.51
CA LEU A 81 5.56 14.72 19.28
C LEU A 81 7.05 14.37 19.34
N ASN A 82 7.70 14.46 20.50
CA ASN A 82 9.12 14.17 20.61
C ASN A 82 9.39 12.67 20.52
N LYS A 83 8.53 11.86 21.15
CA LYS A 83 8.64 10.40 21.06
C LYS A 83 8.42 9.92 19.64
N ILE A 84 7.34 10.35 18.98
CA ILE A 84 7.08 9.93 17.59
C ILE A 84 8.14 10.48 16.64
N THR A 85 8.65 11.70 16.86
CA THR A 85 9.76 12.24 16.07
C THR A 85 11.01 11.35 16.18
N THR A 86 11.27 10.75 17.33
CA THR A 86 12.41 9.83 17.50
C THR A 86 12.21 8.57 16.65
N PHE A 87 11.03 7.95 16.76
CA PHE A 87 10.67 6.80 15.93
C PHE A 87 10.76 7.11 14.43
N LEU A 88 10.10 8.18 13.95
CA LEU A 88 10.07 8.50 12.53
C LEU A 88 11.45 8.83 11.96
N ARG A 89 12.38 9.33 12.79
CA ARG A 89 13.78 9.52 12.39
C ARG A 89 14.55 8.20 12.30
N ASP A 90 14.32 7.30 13.25
CA ASP A 90 14.90 5.95 13.20
C ASP A 90 14.25 5.08 12.11
N PHE A 91 13.04 5.41 11.69
CA PHE A 91 12.35 4.84 10.52
C PHE A 91 12.86 5.46 9.20
N GLY A 92 13.69 6.51 9.24
CA GLY A 92 14.35 7.06 8.04
C GLY A 92 13.70 8.29 7.42
N MET A 93 12.80 8.97 8.15
CA MET A 93 12.31 10.29 7.76
C MET A 93 13.10 11.41 8.44
N HIS A 94 13.04 12.62 7.88
CA HIS A 94 13.64 13.80 8.53
C HIS A 94 12.64 14.92 8.73
N VAL A 95 12.80 15.64 9.85
CA VAL A 95 11.99 16.81 10.16
C VAL A 95 12.35 17.96 9.22
N THR A 96 11.38 18.47 8.46
CA THR A 96 11.55 19.63 7.58
C THR A 96 11.06 20.93 8.23
N LYS A 97 10.03 20.85 9.07
CA LYS A 97 9.54 22.01 9.83
C LYS A 97 9.03 21.58 11.20
N LYS A 98 9.27 22.46 12.17
CA LYS A 98 8.77 22.38 13.54
C LYS A 98 7.82 23.54 13.81
N GLY A 99 6.52 23.25 13.93
CA GLY A 99 5.50 24.22 14.34
C GLY A 99 5.16 24.13 15.82
N ASP A 100 4.18 24.91 16.25
CA ASP A 100 3.58 24.78 17.58
C ASP A 100 2.56 23.63 17.57
N GLY A 101 2.81 22.56 18.31
CA GLY A 101 1.97 21.35 18.30
C GLY A 101 1.96 20.58 16.97
N GLU A 102 2.85 20.89 16.03
CA GLU A 102 2.88 20.27 14.69
C GLU A 102 4.32 19.97 14.21
N ARG A 103 4.46 18.91 13.42
CA ARG A 103 5.73 18.47 12.80
C ARG A 103 5.48 17.95 11.39
N TRP A 104 6.38 18.30 10.47
CA TRP A 104 6.39 17.81 9.10
C TRP A 104 7.67 17.04 8.85
N PHE A 105 7.55 15.87 8.22
CA PHE A 105 8.66 14.99 7.88
C PHE A 105 8.70 14.73 6.38
N ARG A 106 9.88 14.76 5.76
CA ARG A 106 10.08 14.35 4.35
C ARG A 106 11.01 13.15 4.26
N GLY A 107 11.01 12.57 3.06
CA GLY A 107 12.08 11.73 2.54
C GLY A 107 13.05 12.50 1.63
N TYR A 108 13.96 11.77 0.98
CA TYR A 108 14.86 12.34 -0.02
C TYR A 108 14.20 12.55 -1.40
N GLY A 109 12.97 12.07 -1.58
CA GLY A 109 12.18 12.21 -2.80
C GLY A 109 11.62 13.61 -3.05
N PRO A 110 10.67 13.73 -3.99
CA PRO A 110 10.25 15.02 -4.54
C PRO A 110 9.26 15.79 -3.65
N ASP A 111 8.67 15.16 -2.64
CA ASP A 111 7.61 15.75 -1.83
C ASP A 111 8.14 16.68 -0.73
N GLN A 112 7.41 17.78 -0.49
CA GLN A 112 7.71 18.72 0.60
C GLN A 112 7.73 18.05 1.98
N TYR A 113 6.82 17.09 2.17
CA TYR A 113 6.74 16.21 3.32
C TYR A 113 5.88 15.00 2.93
N VAL A 114 6.17 13.86 3.55
CA VAL A 114 5.48 12.57 3.40
C VAL A 114 4.68 12.19 4.65
N TYR A 115 4.92 12.88 5.76
CA TYR A 115 4.24 12.65 7.03
C TYR A 115 4.02 13.97 7.77
N TYR A 116 2.79 14.16 8.26
CA TYR A 116 2.41 15.25 9.15
C TYR A 116 1.93 14.68 10.48
N ALA A 117 2.54 15.16 11.57
CA ALA A 117 2.19 14.79 12.93
C ALA A 117 1.68 16.01 13.69
N LYS A 118 0.50 15.87 14.30
CA LYS A 118 -0.08 16.87 15.22
C LYS A 118 -0.10 16.32 16.64
N GLN A 119 0.18 17.15 17.63
CA GLN A 119 0.06 16.73 19.02
C GLN A 119 -1.41 16.58 19.42
N GLY A 120 -1.75 15.49 20.08
CA GLY A 120 -3.10 15.22 20.55
C GLY A 120 -3.34 13.73 20.83
N PRO A 121 -4.55 13.33 21.24
CA PRO A 121 -4.89 11.91 21.37
C PRO A 121 -4.60 11.16 20.06
N LYS A 122 -4.18 9.89 20.14
CA LYS A 122 -3.90 9.04 18.97
C LYS A 122 -5.10 9.10 18.01
N LYS A 123 -4.90 9.59 16.79
CA LYS A 123 -5.97 9.71 15.80
C LYS A 123 -5.44 9.67 14.38
N TYR A 124 -6.11 8.92 13.52
CA TYR A 124 -5.92 8.99 12.07
C TYR A 124 -6.57 10.27 11.52
N LEU A 125 -5.81 11.06 10.75
CA LEU A 125 -6.29 12.31 10.14
C LEU A 125 -6.35 12.25 8.61
N GLY A 126 -6.09 11.09 8.01
CA GLY A 126 -6.27 10.86 6.58
C GLY A 126 -4.98 10.82 5.78
N GLY A 127 -5.00 10.07 4.67
CA GLY A 127 -4.07 10.28 3.56
C GLY A 127 -4.39 11.59 2.82
N ALA A 128 -3.38 12.16 2.17
CA ALA A 128 -3.50 13.41 1.42
C ALA A 128 -3.06 13.23 -0.03
N PHE A 129 -4.01 13.43 -0.95
CA PHE A 129 -3.76 13.37 -2.39
C PHE A 129 -3.58 14.78 -2.96
N GLU A 130 -2.62 14.96 -3.86
CA GLU A 130 -2.58 16.13 -4.72
C GLU A 130 -3.63 16.01 -5.82
N VAL A 131 -4.32 17.11 -6.10
CA VAL A 131 -5.30 17.21 -7.19
C VAL A 131 -4.83 18.16 -8.28
N GLU A 132 -5.30 17.93 -9.51
CA GLU A 132 -4.83 18.67 -10.70
C GLU A 132 -5.09 20.17 -10.62
N SER A 133 -6.18 20.57 -9.96
CA SER A 133 -6.68 21.93 -10.04
C SER A 133 -7.37 22.40 -8.76
N ARG A 134 -7.55 23.71 -8.65
CA ARG A 134 -8.39 24.32 -7.62
C ARG A 134 -9.84 23.84 -7.73
N GLU A 135 -10.32 23.67 -8.96
CA GLU A 135 -11.65 23.20 -9.29
C GLU A 135 -11.87 21.76 -8.78
N ASP A 136 -10.85 20.92 -8.76
CA ASP A 136 -10.94 19.58 -8.18
C ASP A 136 -11.10 19.61 -6.66
N LEU A 137 -10.54 20.61 -5.96
CA LEU A 137 -10.85 20.84 -4.54
C LEU A 137 -12.32 21.23 -4.34
N GLU A 138 -12.86 22.04 -5.24
CA GLU A 138 -14.29 22.41 -5.20
C GLU A 138 -15.21 21.23 -5.53
N LYS A 139 -14.80 20.33 -6.43
CA LYS A 139 -15.51 19.08 -6.70
C LYS A 139 -15.51 18.18 -5.46
N ALA A 140 -14.37 18.06 -4.76
CA ALA A 140 -14.26 17.25 -3.54
C ALA A 140 -15.27 17.68 -2.46
N LEU A 141 -15.48 18.99 -2.28
CA LEU A 141 -16.48 19.54 -1.36
C LEU A 141 -17.94 19.20 -1.72
N LYS A 142 -18.19 18.78 -2.97
CA LYS A 142 -19.54 18.54 -3.52
C LYS A 142 -19.82 17.05 -3.74
N ILE A 143 -18.91 16.16 -3.34
CA ILE A 143 -19.09 14.71 -3.51
C ILE A 143 -20.33 14.25 -2.72
N PRO A 144 -21.32 13.61 -3.38
CA PRO A 144 -22.47 13.05 -2.69
C PRO A 144 -22.07 12.01 -1.65
N GLY A 145 -22.67 12.09 -0.46
CA GLY A 145 -22.40 11.17 0.66
C GLY A 145 -21.11 11.45 1.43
N ALA A 146 -20.27 12.40 0.98
CA ALA A 146 -19.12 12.86 1.76
C ALA A 146 -19.56 13.82 2.86
N THR A 147 -18.88 13.78 4.00
CA THR A 147 -19.01 14.82 5.04
C THR A 147 -17.82 15.76 4.95
N VAL A 148 -18.03 17.04 4.71
CA VAL A 148 -16.92 18.02 4.74
C VAL A 148 -16.45 18.20 6.19
N LEU A 149 -15.15 17.99 6.44
CA LEU A 149 -14.53 18.08 7.76
C LEU A 149 -13.72 19.38 7.96
N SER A 150 -13.26 20.00 6.87
CA SER A 150 -12.61 21.33 6.87
C SER A 150 -13.63 22.47 6.75
N ASP A 151 -13.23 23.70 7.06
CA ASP A 151 -14.06 24.90 6.81
C ASP A 151 -13.95 25.35 5.34
N GLY A 152 -14.45 24.50 4.44
CA GLY A 152 -14.28 24.67 3.00
C GLY A 152 -12.84 24.38 2.57
N ILE A 153 -12.27 25.25 1.75
CA ILE A 153 -10.86 25.14 1.35
C ILE A 153 -10.00 26.09 2.18
N GLU A 154 -9.06 25.52 2.91
CA GLU A 154 -8.15 26.22 3.80
C GLU A 154 -6.78 26.44 3.15
N GLU A 155 -6.14 27.56 3.44
CA GLU A 155 -4.75 27.82 3.05
C GLU A 155 -3.80 27.16 4.06
N MET A 156 -2.84 26.38 3.57
CA MET A 156 -1.83 25.71 4.39
C MET A 156 -0.65 26.63 4.71
N LYS A 157 -0.92 27.77 5.36
CA LYS A 157 0.07 28.83 5.64
C LYS A 157 1.35 28.33 6.30
N ASP A 158 1.20 27.36 7.20
CA ASP A 158 2.32 26.79 7.94
C ASP A 158 2.95 25.57 7.30
N ALA A 159 2.31 24.92 6.33
CA ALA A 159 2.89 23.73 5.74
C ALA A 159 4.09 24.11 4.84
N PRO A 160 5.18 23.32 4.85
CA PRO A 160 6.24 23.44 3.84
C PRO A 160 5.66 23.39 2.43
N GLY A 161 6.05 24.35 1.60
CA GLY A 161 5.52 24.52 0.24
C GLY A 161 4.15 25.20 0.15
N GLY A 162 3.47 25.47 1.26
CA GLY A 162 2.16 26.13 1.26
C GLY A 162 1.11 25.36 0.46
N GLY A 163 0.19 26.09 -0.17
CA GLY A 163 -0.91 25.53 -0.96
C GLY A 163 -2.24 25.56 -0.22
N TYR A 164 -3.20 24.80 -0.74
CA TYR A 164 -4.56 24.73 -0.23
C TYR A 164 -4.96 23.30 0.07
N ILE A 165 -5.80 23.10 1.09
CA ILE A 165 -6.27 21.78 1.51
C ILE A 165 -7.79 21.76 1.74
N VAL A 166 -8.40 20.63 1.40
CA VAL A 166 -9.77 20.26 1.78
C VAL A 166 -9.72 18.91 2.47
N THR A 167 -10.48 18.75 3.55
CA THR A 167 -10.67 17.46 4.20
C THR A 167 -12.15 17.07 4.15
N ILE A 168 -12.44 15.89 3.63
CA ILE A 168 -13.77 15.27 3.72
C ILE A 168 -13.65 13.94 4.46
N ALA A 169 -14.78 13.41 4.93
CA ALA A 169 -14.92 12.05 5.39
C ALA A 169 -15.59 11.23 4.28
N ASP A 170 -15.09 10.03 4.05
CA ASP A 170 -15.76 9.03 3.23
C ASP A 170 -17.07 8.54 3.88
N PRO A 171 -17.87 7.68 3.22
CA PRO A 171 -19.12 7.17 3.78
C PRO A 171 -18.99 6.47 5.13
N GLU A 172 -17.80 5.97 5.48
CA GLU A 172 -17.52 5.37 6.77
C GLU A 172 -16.87 6.34 7.77
N GLY A 173 -16.69 7.61 7.39
CA GLY A 173 -16.15 8.64 8.27
C GLY A 173 -14.62 8.69 8.31
N PHE A 174 -13.92 7.96 7.44
CA PHE A 174 -12.47 8.10 7.33
C PHE A 174 -12.12 9.44 6.70
N PRO A 175 -11.26 10.25 7.34
CA PRO A 175 -10.80 11.49 6.72
C PRO A 175 -9.93 11.21 5.49
N ILE A 176 -10.18 11.96 4.42
CA ILE A 176 -9.37 12.04 3.21
C ILE A 176 -9.07 13.51 2.94
N ASN A 177 -7.83 13.80 2.59
CA ASN A 177 -7.37 15.15 2.33
C ASN A 177 -7.02 15.34 0.86
N PHE A 178 -7.30 16.51 0.32
CA PHE A 178 -6.98 16.91 -1.05
C PHE A 178 -6.19 18.21 -1.01
N VAL A 179 -5.06 18.24 -1.71
CA VAL A 179 -4.13 19.36 -1.74
C VAL A 179 -3.96 19.88 -3.15
N HIS A 180 -3.84 21.19 -3.30
CA HIS A 180 -3.46 21.83 -4.56
C HIS A 180 -2.56 23.05 -4.33
N GLY A 181 -1.66 23.33 -5.29
CA GLY A 181 -0.82 24.53 -5.27
C GLY A 181 0.32 24.49 -4.25
N GLN A 182 0.70 23.31 -3.76
CA GLN A 182 1.90 23.15 -2.94
C GLN A 182 3.14 23.29 -3.83
N ALA A 183 4.10 24.13 -3.44
CA ALA A 183 5.30 24.36 -4.21
C ALA A 183 6.24 23.13 -4.23
N GLU A 184 6.99 22.96 -5.31
CA GLU A 184 8.04 21.95 -5.42
C GLU A 184 9.18 22.16 -4.41
N VAL A 185 9.87 21.08 -4.07
CA VAL A 185 11.05 21.12 -3.21
C VAL A 185 12.19 21.81 -3.94
N LYS A 186 12.72 22.89 -3.36
CA LYS A 186 13.89 23.61 -3.90
C LYS A 186 15.23 23.01 -3.47
N GLU A 187 15.25 22.35 -2.31
CA GLU A 187 16.45 21.76 -1.72
C GLU A 187 16.47 20.25 -1.97
N GLU A 188 17.25 19.83 -2.96
CA GLU A 188 17.53 18.42 -3.23
C GLU A 188 18.39 17.81 -2.13
N ARG A 189 18.01 16.61 -1.67
CA ARG A 189 18.83 15.78 -0.79
C ARG A 189 19.68 14.82 -1.62
N ALA A 190 20.82 14.40 -1.06
CA ALA A 190 21.64 13.37 -1.67
C ALA A 190 20.80 12.10 -1.85
N LYS A 191 20.74 11.59 -3.09
CA LYS A 191 20.07 10.34 -3.42
C LYS A 191 21.04 9.18 -3.21
N PRO A 192 20.60 8.03 -2.68
CA PRO A 192 21.45 6.85 -2.60
C PRO A 192 21.88 6.41 -4.01
N ALA A 193 23.10 5.89 -4.13
CA ALA A 193 23.62 5.42 -5.40
C ALA A 193 23.00 4.06 -5.78
N LYS A 194 22.65 3.86 -7.05
CA LYS A 194 22.22 2.54 -7.53
C LYS A 194 23.40 1.55 -7.47
N LEU A 195 23.21 0.45 -6.77
CA LEU A 195 24.24 -0.58 -6.64
C LEU A 195 24.43 -1.37 -7.93
N MET A 196 25.69 -1.70 -8.23
CA MET A 196 26.06 -2.61 -9.31
C MET A 196 26.24 -4.02 -8.72
N LEU A 197 25.35 -4.93 -9.12
CA LEU A 197 25.33 -6.31 -8.67
C LEU A 197 26.22 -7.17 -9.58
N ASN A 198 26.78 -8.24 -9.01
CA ASN A 198 27.44 -9.31 -9.75
C ASN A 198 26.56 -10.56 -9.61
N ASP A 199 26.37 -11.31 -10.70
CA ASP A 199 25.81 -12.67 -10.65
C ASP A 199 26.91 -13.73 -10.87
N GLU A 200 26.54 -15.00 -11.07
CA GLU A 200 27.48 -16.09 -11.26
C GLU A 200 28.30 -15.99 -12.56
N VAL A 201 27.80 -15.28 -13.58
CA VAL A 201 28.44 -15.10 -14.89
C VAL A 201 28.92 -13.65 -15.10
N ASP A 202 28.04 -12.66 -14.94
CA ASP A 202 28.34 -11.25 -15.14
C ASP A 202 28.84 -10.61 -13.84
N LYS A 203 30.11 -10.16 -13.86
CA LYS A 203 30.81 -9.59 -12.70
C LYS A 203 31.42 -8.24 -13.03
N PRO A 204 30.60 -7.22 -13.35
CA PRO A 204 31.09 -5.92 -13.77
C PRO A 204 31.82 -5.17 -12.64
N ARG A 205 31.54 -5.50 -11.38
CA ARG A 205 32.19 -4.91 -10.21
C ARG A 205 33.59 -5.50 -9.98
N GLN A 206 34.59 -5.04 -10.73
CA GLN A 206 35.98 -5.48 -10.64
C GLN A 206 36.81 -4.59 -9.69
N LYS A 207 37.47 -5.20 -8.69
CA LYS A 207 38.26 -4.51 -7.65
C LYS A 207 37.49 -3.40 -6.91
N ALA A 208 36.16 -3.46 -6.94
CA ALA A 208 35.26 -2.59 -6.21
C ALA A 208 34.43 -3.44 -5.25
N PHE A 209 34.23 -2.96 -4.02
CA PHE A 209 33.58 -3.72 -2.97
C PHE A 209 32.38 -2.95 -2.44
N GLN A 210 31.24 -3.61 -2.28
CA GLN A 210 30.10 -3.04 -1.57
C GLN A 210 30.45 -2.98 -0.07
N ARG A 211 30.28 -1.79 0.50
CA ARG A 211 30.42 -1.48 1.92
C ARG A 211 29.24 -0.56 2.25
N PHE A 212 28.64 -0.81 3.41
CA PHE A 212 27.47 -0.08 3.86
C PHE A 212 27.76 0.53 5.22
N ASP A 213 27.25 1.73 5.45
CA ASP A 213 27.21 2.34 6.77
C ASP A 213 25.86 1.99 7.42
N PRO A 214 25.84 1.35 8.60
CA PRO A 214 24.59 1.03 9.28
C PRO A 214 23.78 2.29 9.62
N GLY A 215 22.46 2.21 9.46
CA GLY A 215 21.58 3.34 9.72
C GLY A 215 20.14 3.06 9.31
N PRO A 216 19.25 4.05 9.52
CA PRO A 216 17.86 3.94 9.10
C PRO A 216 17.76 3.85 7.57
N ALA A 217 16.77 3.11 7.06
CA ALA A 217 16.45 3.11 5.64
C ALA A 217 15.81 4.46 5.27
N GLU A 218 16.57 5.36 4.64
CA GLU A 218 16.04 6.67 4.25
C GLU A 218 14.81 6.52 3.35
N VAL A 219 13.72 7.17 3.73
CA VAL A 219 12.48 7.18 2.97
C VAL A 219 12.65 8.03 1.72
N HIS A 220 12.19 7.54 0.57
CA HIS A 220 12.06 8.27 -0.68
C HIS A 220 10.77 9.10 -0.68
N LYS A 221 9.62 8.43 -0.77
CA LYS A 221 8.27 9.01 -0.84
C LYS A 221 7.25 8.15 -0.10
N LEU A 222 6.05 8.69 0.11
CA LEU A 222 4.89 7.88 0.47
C LEU A 222 4.40 7.15 -0.78
N GLY A 223 4.28 5.83 -0.72
CA GLY A 223 3.77 5.01 -1.83
C GLY A 223 2.27 4.85 -1.76
N HIS A 224 1.81 4.26 -0.66
CA HIS A 224 0.39 3.96 -0.45
C HIS A 224 -0.03 4.00 1.01
N PHE A 225 -1.33 3.94 1.23
CA PHE A 225 -1.94 3.62 2.52
C PHE A 225 -3.17 2.75 2.30
N GLY A 226 -3.71 2.15 3.36
CA GLY A 226 -5.02 1.53 3.24
C GLY A 226 -5.84 1.46 4.50
N LEU A 227 -7.04 0.93 4.31
CA LEU A 227 -8.14 0.97 5.26
C LEU A 227 -8.76 -0.41 5.43
N ASN A 228 -9.11 -0.76 6.66
CA ASN A 228 -10.02 -1.85 6.95
C ASN A 228 -11.43 -1.27 7.09
N VAL A 229 -12.33 -1.67 6.19
CA VAL A 229 -13.66 -1.07 6.00
C VAL A 229 -14.78 -2.05 6.31
N GLU A 230 -15.91 -1.53 6.77
CA GLU A 230 -17.07 -2.33 7.18
C GLU A 230 -17.91 -2.78 5.97
N ASN A 231 -18.16 -1.88 5.02
CA ASN A 231 -18.92 -2.12 3.81
C ASN A 231 -18.03 -1.94 2.57
N PHE A 232 -17.18 -2.95 2.33
CA PHE A 232 -16.24 -2.95 1.20
C PHE A 232 -16.89 -2.62 -0.17
N PRO A 233 -18.02 -3.22 -0.58
CA PRO A 233 -18.63 -2.89 -1.88
C PRO A 233 -19.06 -1.42 -1.98
N ALA A 234 -19.63 -0.85 -0.91
CA ALA A 234 -20.04 0.55 -0.91
C ALA A 234 -18.85 1.50 -0.96
N GLN A 235 -17.80 1.21 -0.18
CA GLN A 235 -16.56 1.98 -0.17
C GLN A 235 -15.86 1.92 -1.53
N MET A 236 -15.64 0.73 -2.08
CA MET A 236 -15.04 0.58 -3.40
C MET A 236 -15.82 1.34 -4.48
N ALA A 237 -17.15 1.26 -4.48
CA ALA A 237 -17.98 2.01 -5.42
C ALA A 237 -17.80 3.53 -5.23
N TRP A 238 -17.82 4.02 -3.99
CA TRP A 238 -17.67 5.44 -3.71
C TRP A 238 -16.28 5.97 -4.13
N TYR A 239 -15.18 5.29 -3.80
CA TYR A 239 -13.84 5.74 -4.18
C TYR A 239 -13.65 5.74 -5.70
N THR A 240 -14.05 4.67 -6.38
CA THR A 240 -13.83 4.53 -7.84
C THR A 240 -14.79 5.37 -8.68
N GLN A 241 -15.96 5.74 -8.15
CA GLN A 241 -16.86 6.69 -8.83
C GLN A 241 -16.43 8.15 -8.66
N ASN A 242 -15.85 8.53 -7.52
CA ASN A 242 -15.56 9.93 -7.21
C ASN A 242 -14.12 10.34 -7.49
N PHE A 243 -13.17 9.40 -7.52
CA PHE A 243 -11.77 9.67 -7.80
C PHE A 243 -11.33 8.82 -8.98
N ASN A 244 -10.31 9.28 -9.72
CA ASN A 244 -9.64 8.48 -10.75
C ASN A 244 -8.77 7.37 -10.15
N ILE A 245 -9.25 6.69 -9.11
CA ILE A 245 -8.65 5.46 -8.59
C ILE A 245 -9.24 4.29 -9.37
N VAL A 246 -8.38 3.41 -9.87
CA VAL A 246 -8.76 2.21 -10.61
C VAL A 246 -8.06 1.02 -9.99
N PRO A 247 -8.74 -0.14 -9.82
CA PRO A 247 -8.07 -1.31 -9.30
C PRO A 247 -6.98 -1.79 -10.25
N SER A 248 -5.82 -2.11 -9.70
CA SER A 248 -4.85 -3.00 -10.31
C SER A 248 -5.22 -4.44 -10.00
N ASP A 249 -5.61 -4.71 -8.76
CA ASP A 249 -6.14 -6.02 -8.33
C ASP A 249 -7.38 -5.88 -7.47
N ILE A 250 -8.27 -6.87 -7.62
CA ILE A 250 -9.37 -7.14 -6.70
C ILE A 250 -9.18 -8.53 -6.11
N LEU A 251 -9.18 -8.63 -4.79
CA LEU A 251 -9.18 -9.91 -4.11
C LEU A 251 -10.59 -10.36 -3.76
N TYR A 252 -10.85 -11.66 -3.88
CA TYR A 252 -12.16 -12.25 -3.61
C TYR A 252 -12.09 -13.51 -2.75
N VAL A 253 -13.17 -13.79 -2.03
CA VAL A 253 -13.40 -15.09 -1.38
C VAL A 253 -14.44 -15.86 -2.20
N PRO A 254 -14.16 -17.13 -2.59
CA PRO A 254 -15.17 -17.97 -3.22
C PRO A 254 -16.27 -18.34 -2.22
N LEU A 255 -17.52 -18.28 -2.64
CA LEU A 255 -18.69 -18.68 -1.87
C LEU A 255 -19.17 -20.07 -2.30
N ASP A 256 -19.85 -20.80 -1.41
CA ASP A 256 -20.40 -22.13 -1.69
C ASP A 256 -21.45 -22.14 -2.83
N LYS A 257 -22.07 -20.98 -3.10
CA LYS A 257 -23.05 -20.83 -4.18
C LYS A 257 -22.34 -20.88 -5.53
N ILE A 258 -22.84 -21.69 -6.46
CA ILE A 258 -22.34 -21.75 -7.84
C ILE A 258 -23.10 -20.76 -8.73
N ASP A 259 -22.35 -20.06 -9.58
CA ASP A 259 -22.87 -19.23 -10.66
C ASP A 259 -23.33 -20.14 -11.83
N PRO A 260 -24.63 -20.11 -12.20
CA PRO A 260 -25.16 -20.95 -13.26
C PRO A 260 -24.62 -20.64 -14.67
N GLU A 261 -24.08 -19.44 -14.90
CA GLU A 261 -23.54 -19.05 -16.21
C GLU A 261 -22.11 -19.55 -16.41
N THR A 262 -21.30 -19.47 -15.37
CA THR A 262 -19.86 -19.82 -15.43
C THR A 262 -19.57 -21.22 -14.88
N ASN A 263 -20.51 -21.83 -14.15
CA ASN A 263 -20.34 -23.07 -13.40
C ASN A 263 -19.15 -23.03 -12.42
N GLN A 264 -18.88 -21.84 -11.85
CA GLN A 264 -17.84 -21.59 -10.86
C GLN A 264 -18.45 -21.08 -9.55
N PRO A 265 -17.73 -21.18 -8.41
CA PRO A 265 -18.13 -20.51 -7.17
C PRO A 265 -18.36 -19.01 -7.38
N VAL A 266 -19.47 -18.49 -6.86
CA VAL A 266 -19.74 -17.05 -6.82
C VAL A 266 -18.63 -16.39 -6.00
N ARG A 267 -18.08 -15.30 -6.53
CA ARG A 267 -17.00 -14.55 -5.88
C ARG A 267 -17.58 -13.41 -5.04
N LYS A 268 -17.10 -13.28 -3.81
CA LYS A 268 -17.31 -12.07 -3.00
C LYS A 268 -16.02 -11.27 -2.99
N GLU A 269 -16.02 -10.10 -3.63
CA GLU A 269 -14.90 -9.15 -3.57
C GLU A 269 -14.72 -8.66 -2.12
N VAL A 270 -13.48 -8.67 -1.62
CA VAL A 270 -13.14 -8.34 -0.23
C VAL A 270 -11.97 -7.38 -0.07
N ALA A 271 -11.12 -7.22 -1.08
CA ALA A 271 -10.05 -6.23 -1.07
C ALA A 271 -9.81 -5.62 -2.45
N LEU A 272 -9.27 -4.41 -2.47
CA LEU A 272 -8.88 -3.66 -3.67
C LEU A 272 -7.48 -3.09 -3.45
N PHE A 273 -6.62 -3.23 -4.45
CA PHE A 273 -5.36 -2.53 -4.58
C PHE A 273 -5.48 -1.60 -5.79
N GLY A 274 -5.50 -0.28 -5.55
CA GLY A 274 -5.82 0.72 -6.57
C GLY A 274 -4.70 1.71 -6.83
N HIS A 275 -4.46 2.01 -8.11
CA HIS A 275 -3.59 3.09 -8.57
C HIS A 275 -4.41 4.30 -9.00
N ILE A 276 -3.75 5.46 -9.12
CA ILE A 276 -4.33 6.65 -9.73
C ILE A 276 -4.21 6.54 -11.24
N ASP A 277 -5.33 6.50 -11.96
CA ASP A 277 -5.38 6.48 -13.43
C ASP A 277 -4.92 7.84 -13.99
N ARG A 278 -3.67 7.85 -14.46
CA ARG A 278 -3.02 8.94 -15.20
C ARG A 278 -2.96 8.67 -16.71
N GLY A 279 -3.80 7.75 -17.21
CA GLY A 279 -3.81 7.37 -18.61
C GLY A 279 -2.58 6.55 -18.98
N GLN A 280 -1.72 7.09 -19.84
CA GLN A 280 -0.54 6.39 -20.37
C GLN A 280 0.68 6.48 -19.44
N ASP A 281 0.68 7.44 -18.51
CA ASP A 281 1.76 7.58 -17.54
C ASP A 281 1.81 6.35 -16.63
N LEU A 282 3.03 5.81 -16.45
CA LEU A 282 3.30 4.73 -15.51
C LEU A 282 3.25 5.26 -14.08
N VAL A 283 2.46 4.60 -13.25
CA VAL A 283 2.29 4.90 -11.83
C VAL A 283 2.51 3.65 -10.99
N ASP A 284 2.76 3.81 -9.70
CA ASP A 284 2.87 2.69 -8.77
C ASP A 284 1.65 1.76 -8.88
N HIS A 285 1.90 0.45 -8.81
CA HIS A 285 0.89 -0.60 -8.83
C HIS A 285 -0.33 -0.28 -7.95
N HIS A 286 -0.11 0.31 -6.79
CA HIS A 286 -1.17 0.88 -5.99
C HIS A 286 -0.63 2.04 -5.16
N THR A 287 -1.51 3.01 -4.94
CA THR A 287 -1.30 4.11 -3.98
C THR A 287 -2.37 4.12 -2.89
N PHE A 288 -3.40 3.29 -3.05
CA PHE A 288 -4.47 3.13 -2.09
C PHE A 288 -4.94 1.70 -2.11
N PHE A 289 -5.16 1.11 -0.94
CA PHE A 289 -5.83 -0.17 -0.84
C PHE A 289 -6.93 -0.13 0.23
N MET A 290 -7.88 -1.03 0.13
CA MET A 290 -8.85 -1.27 1.20
C MET A 290 -9.19 -2.74 1.27
N THR A 291 -9.52 -3.23 2.46
CA THR A 291 -9.98 -4.59 2.69
C THR A 291 -11.16 -4.62 3.64
N THR A 292 -12.03 -5.62 3.51
CA THR A 292 -13.11 -5.85 4.47
C THR A 292 -12.55 -6.12 5.86
N LEU A 293 -13.25 -5.65 6.89
CA LEU A 293 -12.89 -5.92 8.28
C LEU A 293 -12.93 -7.40 8.62
N THR A 294 -11.99 -7.82 9.46
CA THR A 294 -12.08 -9.05 10.24
C THR A 294 -13.26 -8.94 11.21
N PRO A 295 -14.13 -9.97 11.34
CA PRO A 295 -15.30 -9.89 12.20
C PRO A 295 -14.95 -9.53 13.66
N GLY A 296 -15.62 -8.50 14.20
CA GLY A 296 -15.41 -8.04 15.58
C GLY A 296 -14.34 -6.96 15.75
N VAL A 297 -13.66 -6.57 14.66
CA VAL A 297 -12.72 -5.45 14.65
C VAL A 297 -13.43 -4.17 14.19
N GLU A 298 -13.11 -3.04 14.81
CA GLU A 298 -13.60 -1.73 14.37
C GLU A 298 -12.87 -1.25 13.12
N LYS A 299 -13.57 -0.51 12.25
CA LYS A 299 -12.96 0.12 11.07
C LYS A 299 -11.75 1.00 11.48
N HIS A 300 -10.64 0.86 10.76
CA HIS A 300 -9.40 1.56 11.08
C HIS A 300 -8.51 1.72 9.85
N VAL A 301 -7.48 2.58 9.99
CA VAL A 301 -6.40 2.67 9.00
C VAL A 301 -5.51 1.45 9.14
N HIS A 302 -5.31 0.70 8.06
CA HIS A 302 -4.50 -0.51 8.07
C HIS A 302 -3.03 -0.17 8.27
N HIS A 303 -2.42 0.54 7.31
CA HIS A 303 -1.03 0.96 7.36
C HIS A 303 -0.77 2.14 6.40
N SER A 304 0.42 2.73 6.53
CA SER A 304 1.00 3.65 5.55
C SER A 304 2.38 3.19 5.13
N SER A 305 2.67 3.25 3.84
CA SER A 305 3.81 2.56 3.23
C SER A 305 4.74 3.50 2.49
N PHE A 306 6.02 3.44 2.80
CA PHE A 306 7.04 4.39 2.39
C PHE A 306 8.12 3.70 1.57
N GLU A 307 8.39 4.24 0.39
CA GLU A 307 9.36 3.67 -0.52
C GLU A 307 10.79 3.90 -0.02
N VAL A 308 11.65 2.89 -0.09
CA VAL A 308 13.09 2.97 0.17
C VAL A 308 13.87 2.52 -1.06
N HIS A 309 15.16 2.82 -1.09
CA HIS A 309 15.97 2.78 -2.32
C HIS A 309 16.12 1.39 -2.97
N ASP A 310 16.47 0.38 -2.18
CA ASP A 310 16.71 -0.98 -2.66
C ASP A 310 16.63 -2.02 -1.54
N PHE A 311 16.80 -3.29 -1.90
CA PHE A 311 16.71 -4.40 -0.96
C PHE A 311 17.78 -4.37 0.14
N ASP A 312 19.02 -4.00 -0.18
CA ASP A 312 20.08 -3.88 0.82
C ASP A 312 19.75 -2.77 1.84
N THR A 313 19.23 -1.63 1.36
CA THR A 313 18.75 -0.53 2.21
C THR A 313 17.62 -1.00 3.13
N GLN A 314 16.66 -1.75 2.60
CA GLN A 314 15.55 -2.29 3.39
C GLN A 314 16.02 -3.29 4.45
N ALA A 315 16.92 -4.21 4.10
CA ALA A 315 17.48 -5.17 5.06
C ALA A 315 18.28 -4.49 6.18
N LEU A 316 19.06 -3.46 5.85
CA LEU A 316 19.77 -2.65 6.84
C LEU A 316 18.82 -1.85 7.74
N GLY A 317 17.76 -1.29 7.16
CA GLY A 317 16.69 -0.61 7.91
C GLY A 317 16.00 -1.53 8.89
N HIS A 318 15.66 -2.75 8.47
CA HIS A 318 15.10 -3.78 9.35
C HIS A 318 16.04 -4.06 10.52
N GLN A 319 17.32 -4.36 10.25
CA GLN A 319 18.31 -4.60 11.31
C GLN A 319 18.42 -3.42 12.27
N TRP A 320 18.45 -2.19 11.75
CA TRP A 320 18.49 -0.97 12.54
C TRP A 320 17.30 -0.85 13.49
N LEU A 321 16.08 -1.09 13.00
CA LEU A 321 14.86 -1.02 13.82
C LEU A 321 14.80 -2.13 14.87
N VAL A 322 15.28 -3.34 14.56
CA VAL A 322 15.46 -4.44 15.55
C VAL A 322 16.44 -4.02 16.65
N GLU A 323 17.60 -3.47 16.30
CA GLU A 323 18.61 -3.01 17.28
C GLU A 323 18.08 -1.90 18.19
N LYS A 324 17.21 -1.04 17.65
CA LYS A 324 16.48 -0.01 18.37
C LYS A 324 15.33 -0.54 19.24
N LYS A 325 15.02 -1.83 19.14
CA LYS A 325 13.96 -2.53 19.89
C LYS A 325 12.55 -1.99 19.56
N TYR A 326 12.33 -1.62 18.31
CA TYR A 326 10.96 -1.38 17.82
C TYR A 326 10.25 -2.72 17.58
N THR A 327 8.93 -2.66 17.42
CA THR A 327 8.09 -3.86 17.32
C THR A 327 7.80 -4.16 15.85
N PRO A 328 8.35 -5.25 15.28
CA PRO A 328 8.00 -5.67 13.93
C PRO A 328 6.57 -6.20 13.90
N VAL A 329 5.91 -6.08 12.75
CA VAL A 329 4.62 -6.72 12.47
C VAL A 329 4.86 -7.92 11.57
N TRP A 330 5.33 -7.68 10.33
CA TRP A 330 5.50 -8.71 9.33
C TRP A 330 6.63 -8.33 8.35
N GLY A 331 7.47 -9.29 8.00
CA GLY A 331 8.60 -9.09 7.08
C GLY A 331 9.96 -9.42 7.70
N VAL A 332 11.05 -9.24 6.96
CA VAL A 332 11.09 -8.82 5.54
C VAL A 332 10.53 -9.90 4.62
N GLY A 333 9.77 -9.52 3.61
CA GLY A 333 9.21 -10.43 2.61
C GLY A 333 9.02 -9.78 1.24
N ARG A 334 8.44 -10.51 0.29
CA ARG A 334 8.02 -9.97 -1.02
C ARG A 334 6.58 -10.30 -1.31
N HIS A 335 5.79 -9.29 -1.66
CA HIS A 335 4.40 -9.43 -2.06
C HIS A 335 4.26 -10.10 -3.43
N ILE A 336 3.16 -10.82 -3.61
CA ILE A 336 2.71 -11.24 -4.95
C ILE A 336 2.17 -10.02 -5.72
N LEU A 337 1.33 -9.21 -5.06
CA LEU A 337 0.70 -8.04 -5.68
C LEU A 337 1.67 -6.86 -5.71
N GLY A 338 1.89 -6.30 -6.90
CA GLY A 338 2.83 -5.20 -7.13
C GLY A 338 4.30 -5.54 -6.86
N SER A 339 4.63 -6.82 -6.61
CA SER A 339 6.00 -7.35 -6.41
C SER A 339 6.85 -6.69 -5.32
N GLN A 340 6.26 -5.84 -4.47
CA GLN A 340 6.99 -5.04 -3.49
C GLN A 340 7.69 -5.91 -2.45
N ILE A 341 8.94 -5.58 -2.13
CA ILE A 341 9.57 -6.09 -0.92
C ILE A 341 9.02 -5.29 0.25
N PHE A 342 8.52 -5.93 1.30
CA PHE A 342 7.85 -5.27 2.42
C PHE A 342 8.57 -5.51 3.75
N ASP A 343 8.44 -4.54 4.67
CA ASP A 343 8.86 -4.65 6.07
C ASP A 343 7.95 -3.77 6.96
N TYR A 344 7.04 -4.40 7.70
CA TYR A 344 6.00 -3.76 8.49
C TYR A 344 6.39 -3.61 9.97
N TRP A 345 6.09 -2.45 10.54
CA TRP A 345 6.40 -2.07 11.92
C TRP A 345 5.23 -1.37 12.60
N TRP A 346 5.08 -1.61 13.89
CA TRP A 346 4.24 -0.74 14.72
C TRP A 346 5.02 0.52 15.07
N ASP A 347 4.43 1.68 14.83
CA ASP A 347 4.91 2.89 15.48
C ASP A 347 4.67 2.84 17.00
N ILE A 348 5.26 3.79 17.72
CA ILE A 348 5.18 3.85 19.19
C ILE A 348 3.76 4.09 19.75
N ASN A 349 2.77 4.36 18.90
CA ASN A 349 1.39 4.58 19.26
C ASN A 349 0.45 3.54 18.61
N GLY A 350 0.96 2.55 17.89
CA GLY A 350 0.20 1.49 17.23
C GLY A 350 -0.46 1.91 15.92
N PHE A 351 0.14 2.81 15.15
CA PHE A 351 -0.12 2.90 13.71
C PHE A 351 0.89 2.01 12.98
N MET A 352 0.42 1.20 12.04
CA MET A 352 1.30 0.35 11.24
C MET A 352 1.94 1.19 10.14
N VAL A 353 3.25 1.06 10.00
CA VAL A 353 4.04 1.68 8.93
C VAL A 353 4.84 0.60 8.21
N GLU A 354 5.08 0.81 6.92
CA GLU A 354 5.79 -0.13 6.08
C GLU A 354 6.93 0.57 5.36
N HIS A 355 8.09 -0.10 5.28
CA HIS A 355 9.09 0.17 4.24
C HIS A 355 8.84 -0.77 3.08
N TYR A 356 8.81 -0.21 1.86
CA TYR A 356 8.76 -1.02 0.65
C TYR A 356 9.83 -0.63 -0.37
N ALA A 357 10.23 -1.59 -1.21
CA ALA A 357 11.09 -1.35 -2.37
C ALA A 357 10.66 -2.24 -3.55
N ASP A 358 11.17 -1.92 -4.74
CA ASP A 358 11.05 -2.79 -5.94
C ASP A 358 9.59 -3.08 -6.34
N GLY A 359 8.76 -2.04 -6.39
CA GLY A 359 7.35 -2.14 -6.78
C GLY A 359 7.14 -2.04 -8.29
N ASP A 360 6.13 -2.75 -8.79
CA ASP A 360 5.72 -2.71 -10.19
C ASP A 360 5.05 -1.36 -10.56
N LEU A 361 5.18 -0.99 -11.83
CA LEU A 361 4.51 0.16 -12.42
C LEU A 361 3.43 -0.29 -13.39
N VAL A 362 2.29 0.40 -13.36
CA VAL A 362 1.11 0.09 -14.18
C VAL A 362 0.59 1.36 -14.86
N ASN A 363 -0.16 1.20 -15.94
CA ASN A 363 -0.91 2.29 -16.55
C ASN A 363 -2.29 1.78 -17.02
N ILE A 364 -2.92 2.50 -17.95
CA ILE A 364 -4.22 2.08 -18.48
C ILE A 364 -4.20 0.77 -19.28
N ASP A 365 -3.08 0.44 -19.92
CA ASP A 365 -2.99 -0.74 -20.80
C ASP A 365 -2.68 -2.01 -20.00
N THR A 366 -2.18 -1.88 -18.76
CA THR A 366 -2.07 -2.99 -17.82
C THR A 366 -3.48 -3.49 -17.47
N PRO A 367 -3.79 -4.80 -17.61
CA PRO A 367 -5.10 -5.30 -17.24
C PRO A 367 -5.29 -5.34 -15.72
N MET A 368 -6.53 -5.34 -15.26
CA MET A 368 -6.88 -5.52 -13.85
C MET A 368 -6.91 -7.01 -13.50
N GLY A 369 -6.32 -7.40 -12.37
CA GLY A 369 -6.31 -8.77 -11.87
C GLY A 369 -7.40 -9.09 -10.87
N PHE A 370 -7.76 -10.38 -10.82
CA PHE A 370 -8.60 -10.95 -9.78
C PHE A 370 -7.88 -12.13 -9.12
N GLY A 371 -7.68 -12.05 -7.80
CA GLY A 371 -7.00 -13.07 -7.02
C GLY A 371 -7.82 -13.58 -5.85
N PRO A 372 -7.64 -14.83 -5.39
CA PRO A 372 -8.24 -15.29 -4.15
C PRO A 372 -7.60 -14.56 -2.95
N ALA A 373 -8.42 -14.12 -2.00
CA ALA A 373 -7.95 -13.63 -0.71
C ALA A 373 -7.51 -14.81 0.17
N GLY A 374 -6.26 -14.81 0.61
CA GLY A 374 -5.70 -15.86 1.48
C GLY A 374 -4.23 -15.62 1.83
N HIS A 375 -3.76 -16.26 2.90
CA HIS A 375 -2.39 -16.11 3.41
C HIS A 375 -1.33 -16.43 2.32
N GLU A 376 -1.56 -17.48 1.54
CA GLU A 376 -0.69 -17.90 0.42
C GLU A 376 -0.72 -16.92 -0.77
N GLY A 377 -1.70 -16.02 -0.83
CA GLY A 377 -1.86 -15.04 -1.90
C GLY A 377 -1.18 -13.70 -1.64
N LEU A 378 -0.63 -13.48 -0.45
CA LEU A 378 -0.06 -12.18 -0.06
C LEU A 378 1.45 -12.08 -0.30
N ALA A 379 2.21 -13.17 -0.20
CA ALA A 379 3.67 -13.13 -0.33
C ALA A 379 4.24 -14.28 -1.17
N VAL A 380 5.24 -13.95 -1.98
CA VAL A 380 6.07 -14.91 -2.73
C VAL A 380 7.04 -15.63 -1.77
N TRP A 381 7.61 -14.86 -0.84
CA TRP A 381 8.48 -15.34 0.22
C TRP A 381 8.46 -14.36 1.39
N GLY A 382 8.76 -14.86 2.59
CA GLY A 382 8.74 -14.09 3.82
C GLY A 382 8.35 -14.99 5.00
N PRO A 383 8.29 -14.44 6.22
CA PRO A 383 7.68 -15.15 7.34
C PRO A 383 6.18 -15.36 7.10
N ASP A 384 5.59 -16.34 7.80
CA ASP A 384 4.14 -16.56 7.78
C ASP A 384 3.39 -15.26 8.15
N VAL A 385 2.25 -15.03 7.51
CA VAL A 385 1.43 -13.83 7.77
C VAL A 385 0.89 -13.92 9.21
N PRO A 386 1.24 -12.97 10.09
CA PRO A 386 0.76 -12.97 11.46
C PRO A 386 -0.69 -12.50 11.52
N THR A 387 -1.45 -12.95 12.53
CA THR A 387 -2.85 -12.54 12.71
C THR A 387 -2.97 -11.04 12.94
N GLU A 388 -2.00 -10.45 13.64
CA GLU A 388 -1.90 -9.01 13.92
C GLU A 388 -1.71 -8.14 12.66
N PHE A 389 -1.37 -8.74 11.52
CA PHE A 389 -1.37 -8.02 10.24
C PHE A 389 -2.77 -7.95 9.60
N LEU A 390 -3.63 -8.92 9.91
CA LEU A 390 -4.98 -9.06 9.34
C LEU A 390 -6.07 -8.43 10.22
N GLU A 391 -5.76 -8.18 11.50
CA GLU A 391 -6.61 -7.57 12.52
C GLU A 391 -6.20 -6.12 12.80
#